data_AF-A0A949N3C0-F1
#
_entry.id   AF-A0A949N3C0-F1
#
_cell.length_a   1.000
_cell.length_b   1.000
_cell.length_c   1.000
_cell.angle_alpha   90.00
_cell.angle_beta   90.00
_cell.angle_gamma   90.00
#
_symmetry.space_group_name_H-M   'P 1'
#
loop_
_entity.id
_entity.type
_entity.pdbx_description
1 polymer ?
#
loop_
_entity_poly.entity_id
_entity_poly.type
_entity_poly.pdbx_seq_one_letter_code
_entity_poly.pdbx_strand_id
1 'polypeptide(L)'
;MKIVEEALKRDVDTYRVRLLIDRADLDLIYDLREMGVQVDTMDAVSGIYVEMSGRAEEVMDAENKLVEMILSRQKRAKTKEVAEV
;
A
#
# COMPACT_ATOMS: atom_id res chain seq x y z
N MET A 1 3.56 24.31 31.85
CA MET A 1 3.52 22.95 31.28
C MET A 1 4.26 23.04 29.94
N LYS A 2 5.51 22.56 29.87
CA LYS A 2 6.36 22.69 28.68
C LYS A 2 6.10 21.48 27.79
N ILE A 3 5.34 21.68 26.72
CA ILE A 3 5.17 20.68 25.67
C ILE A 3 6.53 20.56 24.97
N VAL A 4 7.01 19.34 24.83
CA VAL A 4 8.31 18.96 24.28
C VAL A 4 8.44 19.47 22.83
N GLU A 5 9.11 20.60 22.64
CA GLU A 5 9.34 21.21 21.31
C GLU A 5 10.50 20.53 20.53
N GLU A 6 11.24 19.58 21.14
CA GLU A 6 12.43 18.98 20.50
C GLU A 6 12.20 17.62 19.82
N ALA A 7 11.04 16.97 19.99
CA ALA A 7 10.79 15.64 19.39
C ALA A 7 10.38 15.68 17.91
N LEU A 8 10.13 16.88 17.36
CA LEU A 8 9.61 17.09 16.00
C LEU A 8 10.62 17.70 15.02
N LYS A 9 11.93 17.62 15.33
CA LYS A 9 12.95 17.62 14.26
C LYS A 9 13.00 16.23 13.63
N ARG A 10 11.95 15.86 12.88
CA ARG A 10 11.99 14.69 11.98
C ARG A 10 12.49 15.16 10.62
N ASP A 11 13.80 15.19 10.47
CA ASP A 11 14.51 15.30 9.18
C ASP A 11 14.41 13.98 8.38
N VAL A 12 13.20 13.41 8.27
CA VAL A 12 13.00 12.16 7.53
C VAL A 12 11.75 12.31 6.68
N ASP A 13 11.89 13.08 5.59
CA ASP A 13 10.89 13.17 4.53
C ASP A 13 10.60 11.81 3.87
N THR A 14 11.40 10.78 4.18
CA THR A 14 11.29 9.44 3.65
C THR A 14 10.46 8.54 4.57
N TYR A 15 9.31 8.09 4.07
CA TYR A 15 8.45 7.09 4.70
C TYR A 15 8.64 5.74 4.00
N ARG A 16 8.51 4.65 4.75
CA ARG A 16 8.57 3.29 4.24
C ARG A 16 7.49 2.45 4.89
N VAL A 17 6.71 1.74 4.07
CA VAL A 17 5.66 0.83 4.52
C VAL A 17 5.81 -0.51 3.81
N ARG A 18 5.38 -1.59 4.47
CA ARG A 18 5.36 -2.94 3.91
C ARG A 18 3.99 -3.57 4.11
N LEU A 19 3.40 -4.02 3.02
CA LEU A 19 2.08 -4.66 2.99
C LEU A 19 2.22 -6.10 2.51
N LEU A 20 1.36 -6.99 2.99
CA LEU A 20 1.21 -8.34 2.46
C LEU A 20 -0.09 -8.40 1.65
N ILE A 21 0.01 -8.75 0.38
CA ILE A 21 -1.14 -8.87 -0.54
C ILE A 21 -1.26 -10.28 -1.11
N ASP A 22 -2.42 -10.60 -1.68
CA ASP A 22 -2.61 -11.83 -2.45
C ASP A 22 -1.83 -11.77 -3.77
N ARG A 23 -1.38 -12.93 -4.25
CA ARG A 23 -0.73 -13.08 -5.56
C ARG A 23 -1.64 -12.65 -6.71
N ALA A 24 -2.96 -12.84 -6.55
CA ALA A 24 -3.93 -12.40 -7.54
C ALA A 24 -3.98 -10.87 -7.71
N ASP A 25 -3.47 -10.11 -6.74
CA ASP A 25 -3.49 -8.65 -6.70
C ASP A 25 -2.16 -7.99 -7.09
N LEU A 26 -1.18 -8.79 -7.53
CA LEU A 26 0.14 -8.29 -7.94
C LEU A 26 0.07 -7.26 -9.08
N ASP A 27 -0.90 -7.41 -9.98
CA ASP A 27 -1.08 -6.51 -11.11
C ASP A 27 -1.48 -5.09 -10.69
N LEU A 28 -2.10 -4.93 -9.53
CA LEU A 28 -2.50 -3.61 -8.99
C LEU A 28 -1.28 -2.75 -8.60
N ILE A 29 -0.11 -3.36 -8.41
CA ILE A 29 1.12 -2.65 -8.04
C ILE A 29 1.67 -1.84 -9.21
N TYR A 30 1.41 -2.24 -10.47
CA TYR A 30 1.91 -1.51 -11.63
C TYR A 30 1.39 -0.07 -11.67
N ASP A 31 0.16 0.17 -11.22
CA ASP A 31 -0.47 1.49 -11.14
C ASP A 31 0.14 2.40 -10.06
N LEU A 32 0.93 1.84 -9.13
CA LEU A 32 1.61 2.59 -8.06
C LEU A 32 2.97 3.12 -8.50
N ARG A 33 3.60 2.50 -9.49
CA ARG A 33 4.93 2.92 -9.98
C ARG A 33 4.92 4.31 -10.62
N GLU A 34 3.76 4.78 -11.07
CA GLU A 34 3.59 6.13 -11.64
C GLU A 34 3.49 7.23 -10.57
N MET A 35 3.37 6.87 -9.28
CA MET A 35 3.13 7.82 -8.17
C MET A 35 4.41 8.39 -7.54
N GLY A 36 5.57 8.22 -8.17
CA GLY A 36 6.85 8.70 -7.64
C GLY A 36 7.38 7.90 -6.44
N VAL A 37 6.72 6.79 -6.09
CA VAL A 37 7.08 5.91 -4.98
C VAL A 37 7.96 4.77 -5.49
N GLN A 38 9.04 4.47 -4.76
CA GLN A 38 9.82 3.26 -5.00
C GLN A 38 9.05 2.05 -4.48
N VAL A 39 8.83 1.06 -5.34
CA VAL A 39 8.10 -0.16 -4.99
C VAL A 39 8.94 -1.40 -5.25
N ASP A 40 9.17 -2.18 -4.20
CA ASP A 40 9.89 -3.45 -4.22
C ASP A 40 8.93 -4.59 -3.84
N THR A 41 9.04 -5.73 -4.52
CA THR A 41 8.19 -6.90 -4.28
C THR A 41 9.01 -8.11 -3.88
N MET A 42 8.55 -8.82 -2.85
CA MET A 42 9.18 -10.06 -2.38
C MET A 42 8.15 -11.16 -2.21
N ASP A 43 8.34 -12.28 -2.90
CA ASP A 43 7.50 -13.45 -2.75
C ASP A 43 7.61 -14.04 -1.33
N ALA A 44 6.46 -14.39 -0.76
CA ALA A 44 6.35 -15.08 0.51
C ALA A 44 5.41 -16.29 0.37
N VAL A 45 5.51 -17.27 1.27
CA VAL A 45 4.60 -18.43 1.23
C VAL A 45 3.13 -18.00 1.26
N SER A 46 2.82 -17.01 2.10
CA SER A 46 1.47 -16.46 2.34
C SER A 46 0.97 -15.45 1.29
N GLY A 47 1.77 -15.05 0.32
CA GLY A 47 1.40 -13.99 -0.63
C GLY A 47 2.61 -13.24 -1.18
N ILE A 48 2.45 -11.94 -1.41
CA ILE A 48 3.52 -11.08 -1.89
C ILE A 48 3.68 -9.91 -0.93
N TYR A 49 4.89 -9.70 -0.44
CA TYR A 49 5.23 -8.48 0.28
C TYR A 49 5.49 -7.36 -0.72
N VAL A 50 4.83 -6.23 -0.50
CA VAL A 50 5.01 -5.00 -1.26
C VAL A 50 5.61 -3.98 -0.31
N GLU A 51 6.85 -3.57 -0.57
CA GLU A 51 7.51 -2.50 0.16
C GLU A 51 7.45 -1.22 -0.67
N MET A 52 6.93 -0.16 -0.07
CA MET A 52 6.82 1.16 -0.68
C MET A 52 7.67 2.15 0.11
N SER A 53 8.48 2.93 -0.58
CA SER A 53 9.30 3.96 0.05
C SER A 53 9.44 5.21 -0.82
N GLY A 54 9.55 6.37 -0.19
CA GLY A 54 9.51 7.66 -0.89
C GLY A 54 9.08 8.77 0.05
N ARG A 55 8.56 9.88 -0.50
CA ARG A 55 8.04 10.96 0.33
C ARG A 55 6.84 10.49 1.14
N ALA A 56 6.73 10.94 2.39
CA ALA A 56 5.66 10.52 3.29
C ALA A 56 4.26 10.66 2.70
N GLU A 57 3.99 11.80 2.06
CA GLU A 57 2.70 12.08 1.38
C GLU A 57 2.45 11.10 0.23
N GLU A 58 3.43 10.90 -0.65
CA GLU A 58 3.29 10.01 -1.81
C GLU A 58 3.08 8.55 -1.42
N VAL A 59 3.82 8.09 -0.41
CA VAL A 59 3.71 6.72 0.08
C VAL A 59 2.37 6.49 0.78
N MET A 60 1.86 7.46 1.54
CA MET A 60 0.52 7.39 2.14
C MET A 60 -0.57 7.34 1.07
N ASP A 61 -0.48 8.18 0.03
CA ASP A 61 -1.44 8.18 -1.06
C ASP A 61 -1.41 6.87 -1.86
N ALA A 62 -0.22 6.35 -2.14
CA ALA A 62 -0.05 5.07 -2.82
C ALA A 62 -0.60 3.89 -1.99
N GLU A 63 -0.36 3.90 -0.68
CA GLU A 63 -0.93 2.92 0.27
C GLU A 63 -2.45 2.95 0.26
N ASN A 64 -3.06 4.14 0.41
CA ASN A 64 -4.51 4.29 0.40
C ASN A 64 -5.13 3.79 -0.91
N LYS A 65 -4.54 4.19 -2.05
CA LYS A 65 -5.01 3.77 -3.38
C LYS A 65 -4.94 2.25 -3.56
N LEU A 66 -3.85 1.61 -3.13
CA LEU A 66 -3.71 0.16 -3.21
C LEU A 66 -4.79 -0.56 -2.40
N VAL A 67 -5.02 -0.10 -1.17
CA VAL A 67 -6.06 -0.67 -0.30
C VAL A 67 -7.46 -0.52 -0.93
N GLU A 68 -7.78 0.65 -1.48
CA GLU A 68 -9.05 0.89 -2.15
C GLU A 68 -9.25 -0.02 -3.39
N MET A 69 -8.20 -0.25 -4.17
CA MET A 69 -8.22 -1.13 -5.34
C MET A 69 -8.46 -2.59 -4.93
N ILE A 70 -7.76 -3.08 -3.90
CA ILE A 70 -7.94 -4.44 -3.36
C ILE A 70 -9.37 -4.61 -2.85
N LEU A 71 -9.87 -3.68 -2.04
CA LEU A 71 -11.24 -3.74 -1.50
C LEU A 71 -12.29 -3.71 -2.62
N SER A 72 -12.07 -2.89 -3.65
CA SER A 72 -12.97 -2.81 -4.80
C SER A 72 -13.00 -4.12 -5.60
N ARG A 73 -11.84 -4.77 -5.76
CA ARG A 73 -11.74 -6.07 -6.43
C ARG A 73 -12.44 -7.18 -5.64
N GLN A 74 -12.21 -7.24 -4.33
CA GLN A 74 -12.86 -8.20 -3.45
C GLN A 74 -14.38 -8.04 -3.41
N LYS A 75 -14.88 -6.79 -3.41
CA LYS A 75 -16.32 -6.52 -3.54
C LYS A 75 -16.89 -7.10 -4.83
N ARG A 76 -16.22 -6.86 -5.98
CA ARG A 76 -16.65 -7.40 -7.29
C ARG A 76 -16.62 -8.93 -7.33
N ALA A 77 -15.59 -9.56 -6.74
CA ALA A 77 -15.50 -11.01 -6.66
C ALA A 77 -16.67 -11.61 -5.86
N LYS A 78 -16.99 -11.04 -4.68
CA LYS A 78 -18.13 -11.47 -3.87
C LYS A 78 -19.47 -11.29 -4.58
N THR A 79 -19.66 -10.20 -5.34
CA THR A 79 -20.91 -10.00 -6.09
C THR A 79 -21.11 -11.01 -7.21
N LYS A 80 -20.04 -11.56 -7.80
CA LYS A 80 -20.13 -12.62 -8.81
C LYS A 80 -20.46 -13.99 -8.20
N GLU A 81 -19.90 -14.33 -7.04
CA GLU A 81 -20.25 -15.58 -6.34
C GLU A 81 -21.73 -15.63 -5.93
N VAL A 82 -22.33 -14.51 -5.56
CA VAL A 82 -23.76 -14.46 -5.17
C VAL A 82 -24.69 -14.57 -6.38
N ALA A 83 -24.22 -14.25 -7.59
CA ALA A 83 -25.03 -14.29 -8.81
C ALA A 83 -25.09 -15.69 -9.47
N GLU A 84 -24.28 -16.65 -9.01
CA GLU A 84 -24.25 -18.04 -9.52
C GLU A 84 -24.96 -19.06 -8.60
N VAL A 85 -25.78 -18.62 -7.63
CA VAL A 85 -26.57 -19.49 -6.74
C VAL A 85 -28.06 -19.41 -7.03
#